data_AF-A0A4Q3TDI4-F1
#
_entry.id   AF-A0A4Q3TDI4-F1
#
_cell.length_a   1.000
_cell.length_b   1.000
_cell.length_c   1.000
_cell.angle_alpha   90.00
_cell.angle_beta   90.00
_cell.angle_gamma   90.00
#
_symmetry.space_group_name_H-M   'P 1'
#
loop_
_entity.id
_entity.type
_entity.pdbx_description
1 polymer ?
#
loop_
_entity_poly.entity_id
_entity_poly.type
_entity_poly.pdbx_seq_one_letter_code
_entity_poly.pdbx_strand_id
1 'polypeptide(L)' 'MQRLQREIAAEGDVIEGKLNPKHTLVDKLVRRVMGLSRMLHVHPEATDGRSKNAGKALENERQAADDHDDLIPTLRVVR' A
#
# COMPACT_ATOMS: atom_id res chain seq x y z
N MET A 1 -22.84 -2.70 -3.15
CA MET A 1 -23.24 -1.84 -4.29
C MET A 1 -24.48 -2.37 -5.01
N GLN A 2 -24.48 -3.63 -5.46
CA GLN A 2 -25.60 -4.21 -6.25
C GLN A 2 -26.97 -4.12 -5.56
N ARG A 3 -27.04 -4.32 -4.24
CA ARG A 3 -28.31 -4.19 -3.50
C ARG A 3 -28.92 -2.79 -3.62
N LEU A 4 -28.14 -1.73 -3.31
CA LEU A 4 -28.58 -0.34 -3.42
C LEU A 4 -28.99 0.03 -4.85
N GLN A 5 -28.27 -0.47 -5.85
CA GLN A 5 -28.63 -0.25 -7.26
C GLN A 5 -29.97 -0.88 -7.63
N ARG A 6 -30.26 -2.10 -7.15
CA ARG A 6 -31.57 -2.74 -7.35
C ARG A 6 -32.69 -1.99 -6.64
N GLU A 7 -32.43 -1.51 -5.42
CA GLU A 7 -33.40 -0.70 -4.68
C GLU A 7 -33.69 0.63 -5.39
N ILE A 8 -32.66 1.34 -5.90
CA ILE A 8 -32.85 2.54 -6.72
C ILE A 8 -33.64 2.21 -7.99
N ALA A 9 -33.32 1.10 -8.67
CA ALA A 9 -34.05 0.69 -9.86
C ALA A 9 -35.53 0.37 -9.58
N ALA A 10 -35.85 -0.11 -8.38
CA ALA A 10 -37.23 -0.40 -7.98
C ALA A 10 -37.98 0.85 -7.50
N GLU A 11 -37.30 1.76 -6.79
CA GLU A 11 -37.89 2.97 -6.20
C GLU A 11 -37.91 4.16 -7.16
N GLY A 12 -37.05 4.14 -8.17
CA GLY A 12 -36.79 5.24 -9.09
C GLY A 12 -35.74 6.22 -8.58
N ASP A 13 -35.30 7.08 -9.49
CA ASP A 13 -34.29 8.11 -9.22
C ASP A 13 -34.82 9.28 -8.38
N VAL A 14 -36.14 9.48 -8.36
CA VAL A 14 -36.79 10.57 -7.65
C VAL A 14 -37.89 10.03 -6.76
N ILE A 15 -37.82 10.36 -5.47
CA ILE A 15 -38.82 10.02 -4.45
C ILE A 15 -39.34 11.35 -3.89
N GLU A 16 -40.66 11.56 -3.91
CA GLU A 16 -41.29 12.78 -3.38
C GLU A 16 -40.69 14.09 -3.95
N GLY A 17 -40.33 14.10 -5.23
CA GLY A 17 -39.75 15.26 -5.91
C GLY A 17 -38.28 15.55 -5.56
N LYS A 18 -37.63 14.69 -4.77
CA LYS A 18 -36.21 14.79 -4.43
C LYS A 18 -35.44 13.59 -4.99
N LEU A 19 -34.15 13.80 -5.29
CA LEU A 19 -33.26 12.72 -5.70
C LEU A 19 -33.23 11.62 -4.63
N ASN A 20 -33.35 10.36 -5.05
CA ASN A 20 -33.29 9.21 -4.16
C ASN A 20 -31.99 9.26 -3.33
N PRO A 21 -32.08 9.32 -1.98
CA PRO A 21 -30.90 9.49 -1.12
C PRO A 21 -29.90 8.34 -1.24
N LYS A 22 -30.31 7.19 -1.79
CA LYS A 22 -29.45 6.03 -2.04
C LYS A 22 -28.38 6.32 -3.08
N HIS A 23 -28.59 7.26 -4.01
CA HIS A 23 -27.55 7.72 -4.95
C HIS A 23 -26.31 8.26 -4.21
N THR A 24 -26.53 9.06 -3.16
CA THR A 24 -25.45 9.58 -2.31
C THR A 24 -24.69 8.47 -1.59
N LEU A 25 -25.39 7.41 -1.18
CA LEU A 25 -24.76 6.24 -0.55
C LEU A 25 -23.90 5.45 -1.54
N VAL A 26 -24.39 5.31 -2.77
CA VAL A 26 -23.64 4.67 -3.86
C VAL A 26 -22.37 5.45 -4.18
N ASP A 27 -22.44 6.78 -4.33
CA ASP A 27 -21.25 7.61 -4.61
C ASP A 27 -20.20 7.49 -3.50
N LYS A 28 -20.62 7.58 -2.23
CA LYS A 28 -19.71 7.37 -1.09
C LYS A 28 -19.05 5.99 -1.12
N LEU A 29 -19.80 4.95 -1.45
CA LEU A 29 -19.26 3.59 -1.56
C LEU A 29 -18.25 3.48 -2.71
N VAL A 30 -18.54 4.06 -3.89
CA VAL A 30 -17.61 4.10 -5.03
C VAL A 30 -16.31 4.77 -4.64
N ARG A 31 -16.38 5.96 -4.04
CA ARG A 31 -15.18 6.70 -3.62
C ARG A 31 -14.33 5.90 -2.63
N ARG A 32 -14.95 5.20 -1.68
CA ARG A 32 -14.24 4.32 -0.74
C ARG A 32 -13.61 3.12 -1.45
N VAL A 33 -14.31 2.46 -2.36
CA VAL A 33 -13.77 1.35 -3.14
C VAL A 33 -12.59 1.80 -3.99
N MET A 34 -12.68 2.95 -4.67
CA MET A 34 -11.57 3.51 -5.45
C MET A 34 -10.38 3.90 -4.56
N GLY A 35 -10.64 4.45 -3.37
CA GLY A 35 -9.61 4.76 -2.39
C GLY A 35 -8.88 3.51 -1.90
N LEU A 36 -9.63 2.48 -1.51
CA LEU A 36 -9.08 1.19 -1.11
C LEU A 36 -8.32 0.52 -2.26
N SER A 37 -8.84 0.55 -3.48
CA SER A 37 -8.16 0.01 -4.66
C SER A 37 -6.82 0.69 -4.88
N ARG A 38 -6.74 2.03 -4.75
CA ARG A 38 -5.48 2.77 -4.84
C ARG A 38 -4.51 2.38 -3.72
N MET A 39 -4.99 2.24 -2.49
CA MET A 39 -4.15 1.80 -1.36
C MET A 39 -3.61 0.38 -1.56
N LEU A 40 -4.42 -0.54 -2.07
CA LEU A 40 -3.99 -1.90 -2.37
C LEU A 40 -3.03 -1.97 -3.57
N HIS A 41 -3.11 -1.01 -4.51
CA HIS A 41 -2.16 -0.89 -5.62
C HIS A 41 -0.80 -0.26 -5.22
N VAL A 42 -0.61 0.17 -3.97
CA VAL A 42 0.69 0.58 -3.41
C VAL A 42 1.49 -0.69 -3.03
N HIS A 43 2.65 -1.06 -3.57
CA HIS A 43 3.38 -0.79 -4.80
C HIS A 43 4.26 -2.04 -5.02
N PRO A 44 4.24 -2.72 -6.18
CA PRO A 44 5.32 -3.65 -6.54
C PRO A 44 6.69 -2.98 -6.43
N GLU A 45 6.79 -1.68 -6.76
CA GLU A 45 8.00 -0.86 -6.60
C GLU A 45 8.44 -0.61 -5.15
N ALA A 46 7.55 -0.66 -4.14
CA ALA A 46 7.93 -0.54 -2.73
C ALA A 46 8.44 -1.88 -2.15
N THR A 47 8.13 -2.98 -2.83
CA THR A 47 8.65 -4.32 -2.55
C THR A 47 9.95 -4.57 -3.33
N ASP A 48 10.01 -4.16 -4.59
CA ASP A 48 11.21 -4.23 -5.43
C ASP A 48 12.26 -3.20 -5.05
N GLY A 49 11.89 -1.98 -4.66
CA GLY A 49 12.83 -0.96 -4.18
C GLY A 49 13.50 -1.36 -2.86
N ARG A 50 12.77 -2.02 -1.94
CA ARG A 50 13.35 -2.61 -0.73
C ARG A 50 14.24 -3.81 -1.04
N SER A 51 13.87 -4.65 -2.01
CA SER A 51 14.70 -5.79 -2.44
C SER A 51 15.96 -5.36 -3.19
N LYS A 52 15.89 -4.33 -4.05
CA LYS A 52 17.01 -3.78 -4.81
C LYS A 52 18.04 -3.08 -3.90
N ASN A 53 17.58 -2.49 -2.80
CA ASN A 53 18.47 -1.86 -1.81
C ASN A 53 18.98 -2.82 -0.73
N ALA A 54 18.32 -3.96 -0.50
CA ALA A 54 18.82 -4.99 0.43
C ALA A 54 20.16 -5.59 -0.05
N GLY A 55 20.30 -5.83 -1.36
CA GLY A 55 21.57 -6.27 -1.94
C GLY A 55 22.70 -5.24 -1.76
N LYS A 56 22.39 -3.95 -1.91
CA LYS A 56 23.36 -2.86 -1.70
C LYS A 56 23.76 -2.68 -0.23
N ALA A 57 22.86 -2.92 0.71
CA ALA A 57 23.19 -2.89 2.14
C ALA A 57 24.24 -3.96 2.47
N LEU A 58 24.07 -5.19 1.94
CA LEU A 58 25.04 -6.27 2.09
C LEU A 58 26.37 -5.98 1.37
N GLU A 59 26.34 -5.29 0.23
CA GLU A 59 27.56 -4.93 -0.50
C GLU A 59 28.35 -3.82 0.21
N ASN A 60 27.67 -2.85 0.81
CA ASN A 60 28.30 -1.86 1.70
C ASN A 60 28.91 -2.53 2.94
N GLU A 61 28.22 -3.51 3.55
CA GLU A 61 28.78 -4.28 4.67
C GLU A 61 30.00 -5.11 4.26
N ARG A 62 30.00 -5.70 3.06
CA ARG A 62 31.16 -6.42 2.50
C ARG A 62 32.32 -5.49 2.19
N GLN A 63 32.08 -4.35 1.56
CA GLN A 63 33.11 -3.33 1.32
C GLN A 63 33.69 -2.79 2.63
N ALA A 64 32.85 -2.55 3.64
CA ALA A 64 33.31 -2.14 4.96
C ALA A 64 34.14 -3.24 5.66
N ALA A 65 33.87 -4.51 5.36
CA ALA A 65 34.68 -5.64 5.84
C ALA A 65 36.04 -5.74 5.12
N ASP A 66 36.08 -5.42 3.83
CA ASP A 66 37.32 -5.42 3.03
C ASP A 66 38.20 -4.18 3.31
N ASP A 67 37.61 -3.06 3.74
CA ASP A 67 38.30 -1.83 4.18
C ASP A 67 38.75 -1.88 5.66
N HIS A 68 38.69 -3.04 6.32
CA HIS A 68 39.23 -3.20 7.68
C HIS A 68 40.76 -3.11 7.67
N ASP A 69 41.25 -1.90 7.98
CA ASP A 69 42.63 -1.63 8.36
C ASP A 69 43.04 -2.49 9.58
N ASP A 70 44.24 -3.07 9.55
CA ASP A 70 44.83 -3.93 10.60
C ASP A 70 44.87 -3.24 11.98
N LEU A 71 44.65 -1.93 12.02
CA LEU A 71 44.57 -1.09 13.20
C LEU A 71 43.22 -1.11 13.93
N ILE A 72 42.17 -1.72 13.36
CA ILE A 72 40.85 -1.84 14.02
C ILE A 72 40.83 -3.09 14.91
N PRO A 73 40.83 -2.96 16.26
CA PRO A 73 40.91 -4.13 17.12
C PRO A 73 39.58 -4.91 17.12
N THR A 74 39.60 -6.14 16.62
CA THR A 74 38.47 -7.07 16.80
C THR A 74 38.51 -7.69 18.20
N LEU A 75 37.37 -7.75 18.90
CA LEU A 75 37.25 -8.44 20.19
C LEU A 75 37.65 -9.92 20.06
N ARG A 76 38.85 -10.25 20.55
CA ARG A 76 39.32 -11.63 20.65
C ARG A 76 38.58 -12.31 21.81
N VAL A 77 37.61 -13.16 21.49
CA VAL A 77 37.00 -14.05 22.48
C VAL A 77 38.07 -15.05 22.92
N VAL A 78 38.55 -14.91 24.14
CA VAL A 78 39.45 -15.88 24.79
C VAL A 78 38.57 -17.02 25.31
N ARG A 79 38.94 -18.25 24.94
CA ARG A 79 38.25 -19.48 25.32
C ARG A 79 38.66 -19.95 26.71
#